data_AF-A0A661VB59-F1
#
_entry.id   AF-A0A661VB59-F1
#
_cell.length_a   1.000
_cell.length_b   1.000
_cell.length_c   1.000
_cell.angle_alpha   90.00
_cell.angle_beta   90.00
_cell.angle_gamma   90.00
#
_symmetry.space_group_name_H-M   'P 1'
#
loop_
_entity.id
_entity.type
_entity.pdbx_description
1 polymer ?
#
loop_
_entity_poly.entity_id
_entity_poly.type
_entity_poly.pdbx_seq_one_letter_code
_entity_poly.pdbx_strand_id
1 'polypeptide(L)'
;MRVLRDLKAIHDLAMSVTTRRMSHRILADFYDSLMWSIDDMWQDAMEGRLVVDSISVLRALRDVQCRDLLRLIREPELHRDRIVRETRLMRNILVNLVRPQSHNRGRRSKTDYIGSHSLS
;
A
#
# COMPACT_ATOMS: atom_id res chain seq x y z
N MET A 1 9.43 1.39 -4.80
CA MET A 1 8.83 0.19 -4.15
C MET A 1 8.12 -0.65 -5.20
N ARG A 2 8.29 -1.98 -5.19
CA ARG A 2 7.73 -2.89 -6.21
C ARG A 2 6.20 -2.83 -6.25
N VAL A 3 5.56 -2.87 -5.08
CA VAL A 3 4.10 -2.73 -4.89
C VAL A 3 3.49 -1.51 -5.59
N LEU A 4 4.16 -0.35 -5.57
CA LEU A 4 3.65 0.86 -6.23
C LEU A 4 3.73 0.77 -7.76
N ARG A 5 4.68 -0.01 -8.30
CA ARG A 5 4.79 -0.26 -9.74
C ARG A 5 3.68 -1.21 -10.20
N ASP A 6 3.40 -2.25 -9.43
CA ASP A 6 2.32 -3.20 -9.73
C ASP A 6 0.94 -2.51 -9.70
N LEU A 7 0.67 -1.70 -8.66
CA LEU A 7 -0.56 -0.89 -8.61
C LEU A 7 -0.69 0.07 -9.78
N LYS A 8 0.41 0.70 -10.18
CA LYS A 8 0.42 1.59 -11.35
C LYS A 8 0.12 0.81 -12.64
N ALA A 9 0.67 -0.39 -12.80
CA ALA A 9 0.40 -1.22 -13.99
C ALA A 9 -1.08 -1.61 -14.10
N ILE A 10 -1.73 -1.99 -12.99
CA ILE A 10 -3.17 -2.27 -12.96
C ILE A 10 -3.97 -1.00 -13.29
N HIS A 11 -3.60 0.13 -12.69
CA HIS A 11 -4.25 1.43 -12.91
C HIS A 11 -4.15 1.88 -14.38
N ASP A 12 -2.96 1.86 -14.96
CA ASP A 12 -2.70 2.25 -16.35
C ASP A 12 -3.44 1.33 -17.34
N LEU A 13 -3.47 0.02 -17.05
CA LEU A 13 -4.23 -0.94 -17.86
C LEU A 13 -5.73 -0.66 -17.82
N ALA A 14 -6.27 -0.35 -16.63
CA ALA A 14 -7.68 -0.01 -16.45
C ALA A 14 -8.07 1.33 -17.11
N MET A 15 -7.14 2.28 -17.18
CA MET A 15 -7.32 3.58 -17.86
C MET A 15 -7.13 3.52 -19.38
N SER A 16 -6.58 2.43 -19.92
CA SER A 16 -6.27 2.35 -21.34
C SER A 16 -7.55 2.38 -22.21
N VAL A 17 -7.58 3.31 -23.17
CA VAL A 17 -8.72 3.60 -24.06
C VAL A 17 -9.01 2.42 -25.01
N THR A 18 -8.03 1.56 -25.27
CA THR A 18 -8.16 0.35 -26.08
C THR A 18 -8.89 -0.76 -25.31
N THR A 19 -10.22 -0.64 -25.31
CA THR A 19 -11.17 -1.58 -24.71
C THR A 19 -10.95 -3.05 -25.10
N ARG A 20 -10.36 -3.31 -26.28
CA ARG A 20 -10.07 -4.66 -26.80
C ARG A 20 -8.97 -5.43 -26.04
N ARG A 21 -8.24 -4.82 -25.11
CA ARG A 21 -7.08 -5.48 -24.45
C ARG A 21 -7.17 -5.60 -22.93
N MET A 22 -8.23 -5.10 -22.29
CA MET A 22 -8.40 -5.32 -20.86
C MET A 22 -8.93 -6.75 -20.65
N SER A 23 -8.02 -7.71 -20.61
CA SER A 23 -8.32 -9.11 -20.36
C SER A 23 -8.30 -9.37 -18.86
N HIS A 24 -9.32 -10.07 -18.35
CA HIS A 24 -9.35 -10.60 -16.99
C HIS A 24 -8.05 -11.32 -16.64
N ARG A 25 -7.46 -12.03 -17.61
CA ARG A 25 -6.20 -12.74 -17.44
C ARG A 25 -5.04 -11.79 -17.15
N ILE A 26 -4.88 -10.73 -17.94
CA ILE A 26 -3.78 -9.77 -17.76
C ILE A 26 -3.92 -9.04 -16.42
N LEU A 27 -5.14 -8.66 -16.04
CA LEU A 27 -5.40 -8.05 -14.73
C LEU A 27 -5.10 -9.02 -13.57
N ALA A 28 -5.44 -10.30 -13.73
CA ALA A 28 -5.13 -11.33 -12.75
C ALA A 28 -3.61 -11.52 -12.61
N ASP A 29 -2.86 -11.53 -13.72
CA ASP A 29 -1.39 -11.65 -13.68
C ASP A 29 -0.75 -10.47 -12.92
N PHE A 30 -1.22 -9.23 -13.16
CA PHE A 30 -0.77 -8.06 -12.40
C PHE A 30 -1.24 -8.07 -10.94
N TYR A 31 -2.44 -8.59 -10.67
CA TYR A 31 -2.93 -8.78 -9.30
C TYR A 31 -2.06 -9.77 -8.53
N ASP A 32 -1.66 -10.89 -9.15
CA ASP A 32 -0.78 -11.85 -8.52
C ASP A 32 0.57 -11.19 -8.20
N SER A 33 1.17 -10.45 -9.15
CA SER A 33 2.39 -9.66 -8.90
C SER A 33 2.22 -8.67 -7.75
N LEU A 34 1.08 -7.99 -7.68
CA LEU A 34 0.75 -7.07 -6.59
C LEU A 34 0.69 -7.80 -5.24
N MET A 35 0.04 -8.96 -5.17
CA MET A 35 -0.04 -9.77 -3.95
C MET A 35 1.34 -10.21 -3.48
N TRP A 36 2.18 -10.71 -4.39
CA TRP A 36 3.57 -11.05 -4.08
C TRP A 36 4.33 -9.84 -3.52
N SER A 37 4.17 -8.67 -4.11
CA SER A 37 4.81 -7.43 -3.64
C SER A 37 4.31 -6.95 -2.28
N ILE A 38 3.04 -7.18 -1.94
CA ILE A 38 2.48 -6.85 -0.62
C ILE A 38 2.97 -7.83 0.44
N ASP A 39 3.04 -9.12 0.11
CA ASP A 39 3.55 -10.15 1.01
C ASP A 39 5.05 -9.97 1.29
N ASP A 40 5.83 -9.62 0.28
CA ASP A 40 7.26 -9.25 0.42
C ASP A 40 7.42 -8.03 1.34
N MET A 41 6.62 -6.98 1.12
CA MET A 41 6.63 -5.78 1.95
C MET A 41 6.18 -6.06 3.40
N TRP A 42 5.21 -6.95 3.60
CA TRP A 42 4.79 -7.41 4.92
C TRP A 42 5.93 -8.12 5.63
N GLN A 43 6.61 -9.04 4.94
CA GLN A 43 7.74 -9.77 5.50
C GLN A 43 8.90 -8.83 5.86
N ASP A 44 9.23 -7.89 4.97
CA ASP A 44 10.24 -6.86 5.23
C ASP A 44 9.90 -6.00 6.45
N ALA A 45 8.62 -5.66 6.64
CA ALA A 45 8.17 -4.89 7.80
C ALA A 45 8.23 -5.70 9.10
N MET A 46 7.85 -6.98 9.06
CA MET A 46 7.92 -7.91 10.20
C MET A 46 9.36 -8.19 10.63
N GLU A 47 10.29 -8.23 9.67
CA GLU A 47 11.72 -8.48 9.91
C GLU A 47 12.52 -7.19 10.18
N GLY A 48 11.84 -6.04 10.24
CA GLY A 48 12.44 -4.73 10.54
C GLY A 48 13.30 -4.14 9.42
N ARG A 49 13.30 -4.74 8.22
CA ARG A 49 13.97 -4.21 7.03
C ARG A 49 13.24 -3.01 6.41
N LEU A 50 11.93 -2.92 6.66
CA LEU A 50 11.10 -1.80 6.24
C LEU A 50 10.40 -1.18 7.45
N VAL A 51 10.43 0.16 7.54
CA VAL A 51 9.65 0.88 8.55
C VAL A 51 8.33 1.31 7.93
N VAL A 52 7.23 0.91 8.57
CA VAL A 52 5.88 1.35 8.22
C VAL A 52 5.23 2.01 9.42
N ASP A 53 4.37 3.00 9.17
CA ASP A 53 3.70 3.74 10.24
C ASP A 53 2.66 2.88 10.98
N SER A 54 2.12 1.84 10.33
CA SER A 54 1.16 0.93 10.95
C SER A 54 1.13 -0.45 10.30
N ILE A 55 1.63 -1.46 11.00
CA ILE A 55 1.51 -2.87 10.59
C ILE A 55 0.04 -3.28 10.43
N SER A 56 -0.85 -2.81 11.29
CA SER A 56 -2.28 -3.12 11.20
C SER A 56 -2.91 -2.60 9.91
N VAL A 57 -2.52 -1.40 9.45
CA VAL A 57 -2.99 -0.86 8.17
C VAL A 57 -2.42 -1.65 7.00
N LEU A 58 -1.15 -2.08 7.08
CA LEU A 58 -0.56 -2.94 6.06
C LEU A 58 -1.31 -4.27 5.93
N ARG A 59 -1.66 -4.87 7.08
CA ARG A 59 -2.48 -6.09 7.12
C ARG A 59 -3.85 -5.89 6.51
N ALA A 60 -4.52 -4.79 6.86
CA ALA A 60 -5.85 -4.46 6.32
C ALA A 60 -5.81 -4.24 4.80
N LEU A 61 -4.76 -3.61 4.27
CA LEU A 61 -4.57 -3.46 2.83
C LEU A 61 -4.51 -4.83 2.13
N ARG A 62 -3.77 -5.78 2.70
CA ARG A 62 -3.66 -7.15 2.18
C ARG A 62 -4.98 -7.92 2.28
N ASP A 63 -5.59 -7.93 3.47
CA ASP A 63 -6.70 -8.84 3.78
C ASP A 63 -8.04 -8.31 3.24
N VAL A 64 -8.19 -6.99 3.08
CA VAL A 64 -9.43 -6.35 2.65
C VAL A 64 -9.29 -5.79 1.23
N GLN A 65 -8.40 -4.82 1.03
CA GLN A 65 -8.35 -4.05 -0.22
C GLN A 65 -7.91 -4.91 -1.41
N CYS A 66 -6.93 -5.81 -1.23
CA CYS A 66 -6.59 -6.75 -2.30
C CYS A 66 -7.74 -7.71 -2.62
N ARG A 67 -8.51 -8.17 -1.62
CA ARG A 67 -9.67 -9.03 -1.88
C ARG A 67 -10.75 -8.27 -2.66
N ASP A 68 -11.00 -7.02 -2.31
CA ASP A 68 -11.94 -6.16 -3.01
C ASP A 68 -11.50 -5.95 -4.46
N LEU A 69 -10.22 -5.66 -4.70
CA LEU A 69 -9.66 -5.55 -6.05
C LEU A 69 -9.78 -6.86 -6.84
N LEU A 70 -9.46 -8.00 -6.24
CA LEU A 70 -9.61 -9.31 -6.88
C LEU A 70 -11.05 -9.59 -7.27
N ARG A 71 -12.01 -9.24 -6.41
CA ARG A 71 -13.43 -9.38 -6.70
C ARG A 71 -13.80 -8.55 -7.94
N LEU A 72 -13.36 -7.29 -8.01
CA LEU A 72 -13.60 -6.43 -9.18
C LEU A 72 -12.99 -7.00 -10.46
N ILE A 73 -11.79 -7.58 -10.37
CA ILE A 73 -11.11 -8.19 -11.53
C ILE A 73 -11.82 -9.46 -11.99
N ARG A 74 -12.52 -10.19 -11.11
CA ARG A 74 -13.23 -11.44 -11.41
C ARG A 74 -14.69 -11.25 -11.78
N GLU A 75 -15.26 -10.04 -11.64
CA GLU A 75 -16.62 -9.75 -12.08
C GLU A 75 -16.75 -10.01 -13.59
N PRO A 76 -17.88 -10.57 -14.10
CA PRO A 76 -18.03 -10.88 -15.53
C PRO A 76 -17.88 -9.66 -16.45
N GLU A 77 -18.24 -8.48 -15.93
CA GLU A 77 -18.04 -7.20 -16.59
C GLU A 77 -16.94 -6.43 -15.86
N LEU A 78 -15.94 -5.95 -16.61
CA LEU A 78 -14.88 -5.15 -16.04
C LEU A 78 -15.32 -3.71 -15.79
N HIS A 79 -15.68 -3.42 -14.54
CA HIS A 79 -15.98 -2.07 -14.08
C HIS A 79 -14.70 -1.25 -13.87
N ARG A 80 -14.17 -0.69 -14.95
CA ARG A 80 -12.89 0.04 -14.97
C ARG A 80 -12.79 1.14 -13.92
N ASP A 81 -13.84 1.94 -13.79
CA ASP A 81 -13.85 3.06 -12.84
C ASP A 81 -13.71 2.58 -11.40
N ARG A 82 -14.29 1.41 -11.06
CA ARG A 82 -14.15 0.79 -9.75
C ARG A 82 -12.71 0.30 -9.53
N ILE A 83 -12.12 -0.36 -10.51
CA ILE A 83 -10.72 -0.83 -10.46
C ILE A 83 -9.75 0.37 -10.32
N VAL A 84 -9.97 1.43 -11.10
CA VAL A 84 -9.19 2.68 -11.04
C VAL A 84 -9.30 3.34 -9.68
N ARG A 85 -10.52 3.42 -9.12
CA ARG A 85 -10.75 3.99 -7.80
C ARG A 85 -10.03 3.18 -6.72
N GLU A 86 -10.14 1.86 -6.78
CA GLU A 86 -9.54 0.95 -5.80
C GLU A 86 -8.01 1.03 -5.82
N THR A 87 -7.41 0.94 -7.01
CA THR A 87 -5.95 1.07 -7.18
C THR A 87 -5.41 2.43 -6.71
N ARG A 88 -6.16 3.53 -6.90
CA ARG A 88 -5.82 4.85 -6.36
C ARG A 88 -5.87 4.89 -4.83
N LEU A 89 -6.90 4.29 -4.23
CA LEU A 89 -7.04 4.19 -2.78
C LEU A 89 -5.86 3.41 -2.17
N MET A 90 -5.57 2.22 -2.71
CA MET A 90 -4.44 1.40 -2.28
C MET A 90 -3.10 2.14 -2.39
N ARG A 91 -2.89 2.86 -3.51
CA ARG A 91 -1.68 3.69 -3.69
C ARG A 91 -1.58 4.78 -2.61
N ASN A 92 -2.67 5.47 -2.33
CA ASN A 92 -2.68 6.54 -1.33
C ASN A 92 -2.42 6.00 0.07
N ILE A 93 -2.96 4.83 0.42
CA ILE A 93 -2.65 4.15 1.68
C ILE A 93 -1.14 3.87 1.75
N LEU A 94 -0.57 3.23 0.73
CA LEU A 94 0.84 2.83 0.71
C LEU A 94 1.81 4.01 0.78
N VAL A 95 1.52 5.10 0.07
CA VAL A 95 2.38 6.31 0.07
C VAL A 95 2.40 6.96 1.46
N ASN A 96 1.29 6.92 2.20
CA ASN A 96 1.22 7.45 3.56
C ASN A 96 1.73 6.45 4.60
N LEU A 97 1.71 5.15 4.29
CA LEU A 97 2.06 4.09 5.22
C LEU A 97 3.57 3.81 5.27
N VAL A 98 4.23 3.85 4.12
CA VAL A 98 5.65 3.54 4.03
C VAL A 98 6.46 4.83 4.13
N ARG A 99 7.21 4.98 5.22
CA ARG A 99 8.21 6.03 5.29
C ARG A 99 9.48 5.56 4.60
N PRO A 100 10.11 6.37 3.73
CA PRO A 100 11.51 6.12 3.41
C PRO A 100 12.27 6.10 4.74
N GLN A 101 13.21 5.16 4.90
CA GLN A 101 14.17 5.18 6.01
C GLN A 101 14.99 6.47 5.91
N SER A 102 14.42 7.60 6.34
CA SER A 102 15.18 8.80 6.63
C SER A 102 15.99 8.44 7.86
N HIS A 103 17.22 8.00 7.60
CA HIS A 103 18.41 8.22 8.39
C HIS A 103 18.09 8.78 9.77
N ASN A 104 18.00 7.89 10.75
CA ASN A 104 17.83 8.25 12.15
C ASN A 104 19.15 8.86 12.65
N ARG A 105 19.56 10.01 12.10
CA ARG A 105 20.57 10.90 12.67
C ARG A 105 19.85 11.81 13.65
N GLY A 106 19.81 11.34 14.90
CA GLY A 106 19.89 12.19 16.08
C GLY A 106 18.75 13.18 16.30
N ARG A 107 17.73 12.74 17.03
CA ARG A 107 17.10 13.59 18.05
C ARG A 107 17.02 12.82 19.37
N ARG A 108 18.17 12.70 20.03
CA ARG A 108 18.21 12.80 21.50
C ARG A 108 17.96 14.29 21.81
N SER A 109 16.71 14.67 22.03
CA SER A 109 16.45 15.86 22.84
C SER A 109 16.58 15.44 24.30
N LYS A 110 17.80 15.58 24.79
CA LYS A 110 18.13 15.69 26.20
C LYS A 110 17.91 17.16 26.58
N THR A 111 16.84 17.41 27.33
CA THR A 111 16.60 18.61 28.16
C THR A 111 15.59 18.14 29.20
N ASP A 112 16.00 17.58 30.33
CA ASP A 112 16.54 18.26 31.52
C ASP A 112 15.48 19.05 32.32
N TYR A 113 15.45 18.74 33.61
CA TYR A 113 14.89 19.45 34.78
C TYR A 113 13.40 19.37 35.13
N ILE A 114 13.12 18.39 36.00
CA ILE A 114 12.46 18.51 37.31
C ILE A 114 12.13 19.96 37.70
N GLY A 115 10.83 20.26 37.83
CA GLY A 115 10.30 21.48 38.42
C GLY A 115 9.12 21.13 39.32
N SER A 116 9.44 20.74 40.55
CA SER A 116 8.50 20.61 41.66
C SER A 116 7.85 21.96 41.94
N HIS A 117 6.59 22.15 41.56
CA HIS A 117 5.79 23.26 42.07
C HIS A 117 4.98 22.77 43.27
N SER A 118 5.56 22.98 44.46
CA SER A 118 4.80 23.19 45.68
C SER A 118 4.26 24.62 45.63
N LEU A 119 2.94 24.78 45.69
CA LEU A 119 2.29 26.05 45.98
C LEU A 119 1.30 25.83 47.12
N SER A 120 1.66 26.46 48.24
CA SER A 120 0.82 26.99 49.32
C SER A 120 0.09 26.01 50.24
#